data_AF-X1NYG4-F1
#
_entry.id   AF-X1NYG4-F1
#
_cell.length_a   1.000
_cell.length_b   1.000
_cell.length_c   1.000
_cell.angle_alpha   90.00
_cell.angle_beta   90.00
_cell.angle_gamma   90.00
#
_symmetry.space_group_name_H-M   'P 1'
#
loop_
_entity.id
_entity.type
_entity.pdbx_description
1 polymer ?
#
loop_
_entity_poly.entity_id
_entity_poly.type
_entity_poly.pdbx_seq_one_letter_code
_entity_poly.pdbx_strand_id
1 'polypeptide(L)'
;MNSILAVGILVIAGFFGGLVAKKIRYPRISGYIIVGMLLSPSVLNVIPSQLIREDLSIITDIALGVVAYLIGGSLSIERLKKLGKNIVTITPFEAIGAWIFVTALIVSLGHFVIEFDISNPNFYQTYLPMAIIIGAISCPTAPAAILAIIHEYRAKGTLTTTLLGVVALDDAFAIISFAIATSIATVLIIGVEALSLYQMFIIPILDIAGSLLLGA
;
A
#
# COMPACT_ATOMS: atom_id res chain seq x y z
N MET A 1 -8.50 16.04 23.30
CA MET A 1 -8.21 14.60 23.52
C MET A 1 -6.71 14.41 23.39
N ASN A 2 -6.04 13.71 24.31
CA ASN A 2 -4.61 13.41 24.20
C ASN A 2 -4.40 12.19 23.27
N SER A 3 -3.28 12.18 22.54
CA SER A 3 -2.80 11.11 21.65
C SER A 3 -2.90 9.71 22.28
N ILE A 4 -2.51 9.54 23.55
CA ILE A 4 -2.57 8.24 24.25
C ILE A 4 -4.01 7.72 24.33
N LEU A 5 -4.96 8.60 24.67
CA LEU A 5 -6.37 8.24 24.73
C LEU A 5 -6.93 7.91 23.34
N ALA A 6 -6.54 8.68 22.33
CA ALA A 6 -6.92 8.42 20.93
C ALA A 6 -6.47 7.04 20.47
N VAL A 7 -5.21 6.68 20.74
CA VAL A 7 -4.66 5.37 20.42
C VAL A 7 -5.40 4.27 21.16
N GLY A 8 -5.69 4.47 22.46
CA GLY A 8 -6.50 3.53 23.23
C GLY A 8 -7.88 3.29 22.61
N ILE A 9 -8.56 4.36 22.21
CA ILE A 9 -9.85 4.28 21.51
C ILE A 9 -9.71 3.53 20.18
N LEU A 10 -8.73 3.89 19.35
CA LEU A 10 -8.49 3.27 18.04
C LEU A 10 -8.21 1.78 18.17
N VAL A 11 -7.35 1.38 19.11
CA VAL A 11 -6.99 -0.03 19.35
C VAL A 11 -8.19 -0.81 19.87
N ILE A 12 -8.89 -0.30 20.88
CA ILE A 12 -10.03 -1.01 21.49
C ILE A 12 -11.20 -1.09 20.52
N ALA A 13 -11.61 0.03 19.93
CA ALA A 13 -12.72 0.07 18.99
C ALA A 13 -12.39 -0.75 17.73
N GLY A 14 -11.16 -0.64 17.21
CA GLY A 14 -10.69 -1.45 16.09
C GLY A 14 -10.73 -2.94 16.41
N PHE A 15 -10.22 -3.36 17.57
CA PHE A 15 -10.27 -4.75 18.02
C PHE A 15 -11.71 -5.30 18.03
N PHE A 16 -12.65 -4.57 18.65
CA PHE A 16 -14.06 -4.97 18.66
C PHE A 16 -14.67 -4.94 17.26
N GLY A 17 -14.36 -3.95 16.42
CA GLY A 17 -14.78 -3.90 15.02
C GLY A 17 -14.34 -5.13 14.24
N GLY A 18 -13.09 -5.56 14.42
CA GLY A 18 -12.58 -6.78 13.81
C GLY A 18 -13.27 -8.05 14.32
N LEU A 19 -13.59 -8.12 15.62
CA LEU A 19 -14.35 -9.25 16.18
C LEU A 19 -15.77 -9.31 15.61
N VAL A 20 -16.45 -8.17 15.52
CA VAL A 20 -17.79 -8.07 14.93
C VAL A 20 -17.74 -8.49 13.45
N ALA A 21 -16.80 -7.95 12.66
CA ALA A 21 -16.62 -8.34 11.26
C ALA A 21 -16.42 -9.85 11.11
N LYS A 22 -15.57 -10.46 11.94
CA LYS A 22 -15.37 -11.91 11.94
C LYS A 22 -16.68 -12.66 12.27
N LYS A 23 -17.48 -12.18 13.23
CA LYS A 23 -18.75 -12.81 13.62
C LYS A 23 -19.76 -12.82 12.48
N ILE A 24 -19.77 -11.78 11.63
CA ILE A 24 -20.60 -11.70 10.42
C ILE A 24 -19.96 -12.33 9.17
N ARG A 25 -18.87 -13.10 9.34
CA ARG A 25 -18.11 -13.78 8.26
C ARG A 25 -17.37 -12.85 7.28
N TYR A 26 -17.04 -11.63 7.72
CA TYR A 26 -16.16 -10.71 6.98
C TYR A 26 -14.71 -10.76 7.48
N PRO A 27 -13.73 -10.38 6.64
CA PRO A 27 -12.36 -10.17 7.09
C PRO A 27 -12.28 -9.12 8.20
N ARG A 28 -11.40 -9.32 9.20
CA ARG A 28 -11.22 -8.38 10.31
C ARG A 28 -10.81 -6.98 9.84
N ILE A 29 -10.01 -6.90 8.78
CA ILE A 29 -9.54 -5.64 8.18
C ILE A 29 -10.71 -4.75 7.76
N SER A 30 -11.78 -5.34 7.21
CA SER A 30 -13.00 -4.60 6.88
C SER A 30 -13.62 -3.94 8.12
N GLY A 31 -13.63 -4.64 9.25
CA GLY A 31 -14.08 -4.09 10.54
C GLY A 31 -13.21 -2.94 11.04
N TYR A 32 -11.88 -3.04 10.89
CA TYR A 32 -10.96 -1.97 11.24
C TYR A 32 -11.20 -0.71 10.41
N ILE A 33 -11.40 -0.87 9.09
CA ILE A 33 -11.69 0.24 8.18
C ILE A 33 -13.03 0.90 8.53
N ILE A 34 -14.08 0.11 8.75
CA ILE A 34 -15.40 0.65 9.13
C ILE A 34 -15.32 1.45 10.43
N VAL A 35 -14.68 0.90 11.46
CA VAL A 35 -14.51 1.63 12.73
C VAL A 35 -13.68 2.90 12.53
N GLY A 36 -12.59 2.84 11.77
CA GLY A 36 -11.77 4.02 11.45
C GLY A 36 -12.58 5.10 10.75
N MET A 37 -13.41 4.73 9.77
CA MET A 37 -14.33 5.65 9.08
C MET A 37 -15.33 6.27 10.04
N LEU A 38 -15.97 5.48 10.91
CA LEU A 38 -16.91 5.98 11.91
C LEU A 38 -16.24 6.97 12.87
N LEU A 39 -15.04 6.65 13.36
CA LEU A 39 -14.30 7.50 14.29
C LEU A 39 -13.69 8.75 13.65
N SER A 40 -13.62 8.80 12.32
CA SER A 40 -13.00 9.89 11.57
C SER A 40 -13.72 11.25 11.74
N PRO A 41 -13.04 12.38 11.46
CA PRO A 41 -13.64 13.72 11.43
C PRO A 41 -14.88 13.83 10.55
N SER A 42 -14.94 13.04 9.48
CA SER A 42 -15.99 13.12 8.47
C SER A 42 -17.31 12.48 8.89
N VAL A 43 -17.31 11.61 9.91
CA VAL A 43 -18.51 10.86 10.32
C VAL A 43 -18.94 11.22 11.74
N LEU A 44 -18.23 10.75 12.77
CA LEU A 44 -18.56 11.04 14.17
C LEU A 44 -17.65 12.09 14.80
N ASN A 45 -16.53 12.43 14.15
CA ASN A 45 -15.52 13.37 14.64
C ASN A 45 -15.02 13.06 16.07
N VAL A 46 -14.92 11.78 16.40
CA VAL A 46 -14.38 11.31 17.69
C VAL A 46 -12.88 11.55 17.74
N ILE A 47 -12.18 11.30 16.63
CA ILE A 47 -10.76 11.61 16.46
C ILE A 47 -10.62 12.86 15.56
N PRO A 48 -10.28 14.05 16.12
CA PRO A 48 -10.18 15.28 15.36
C PRO A 48 -9.05 15.28 14.33
N SER A 49 -9.20 16.08 13.27
CA SER A 49 -8.23 16.16 12.17
C SER A 49 -6.85 16.65 12.60
N GLN A 50 -6.77 17.60 13.56
CA GLN A 50 -5.48 18.06 14.09
C GLN A 50 -4.69 16.90 14.72
N LEU A 51 -5.37 16.08 15.53
CA LEU A 51 -4.74 14.95 16.22
C LEU A 51 -4.21 13.90 15.22
N ILE A 52 -4.95 13.66 14.14
CA ILE A 52 -4.56 12.72 13.07
C ILE A 52 -3.29 13.22 12.37
N ARG A 53 -3.22 14.52 12.05
CA ARG A 53 -2.14 15.10 11.26
C ARG A 53 -0.86 15.34 12.06
N GLU A 54 -0.99 15.74 13.32
CA GLU A 54 0.15 16.14 14.15
C GLU A 54 0.61 14.96 15.02
N ASP A 55 -0.21 14.57 16.00
CA ASP A 55 0.19 13.67 17.08
C ASP A 55 0.21 12.18 16.70
N LEU A 56 -0.64 11.75 15.77
CA LEU A 56 -0.75 10.35 15.32
C LEU A 56 0.16 10.03 14.12
N SER A 57 0.81 11.03 13.53
CA SER A 57 1.71 10.86 12.38
C SER A 57 2.86 9.89 12.70
N ILE A 58 3.55 10.12 13.82
CA ILE A 58 4.65 9.27 14.28
C ILE A 58 4.25 7.81 14.50
N ILE A 59 3.02 7.57 14.96
CA ILE A 59 2.51 6.20 15.16
C ILE A 59 2.27 5.53 13.81
N THR A 60 1.78 6.29 12.83
CA THR A 60 1.58 5.81 11.46
C THR A 60 2.92 5.47 10.82
N ASP A 61 3.93 6.33 10.97
CA ASP A 61 5.28 6.10 10.44
C ASP A 61 5.94 4.86 11.07
N ILE A 62 5.85 4.71 12.39
CA ILE A 62 6.36 3.52 13.10
C ILE A 62 5.63 2.27 12.61
N ALA A 63 4.29 2.32 12.50
CA ALA A 63 3.50 1.18 12.05
C ALA A 63 3.85 0.78 10.60
N LEU A 64 3.98 1.75 9.69
CA LEU A 64 4.40 1.51 8.31
C LEU A 64 5.83 0.97 8.25
N GLY A 65 6.75 1.49 9.07
CA GLY A 65 8.12 0.98 9.18
C GLY A 65 8.17 -0.47 9.66
N VAL A 66 7.38 -0.83 10.67
CA VAL A 66 7.27 -2.22 11.15
C VAL A 66 6.69 -3.13 10.07
N VAL A 67 5.64 -2.70 9.36
CA VAL A 67 5.07 -3.47 8.25
C VAL A 67 6.10 -3.67 7.13
N ALA A 68 6.80 -2.62 6.73
CA ALA A 68 7.87 -2.69 5.73
C ALA A 68 9.00 -3.64 6.15
N TYR A 69 9.42 -3.60 7.42
CA TYR A 69 10.42 -4.51 7.97
C TYR A 69 9.95 -5.96 7.97
N LEU A 70 8.72 -6.23 8.42
CA LEU A 70 8.14 -7.59 8.43
C LEU A 70 8.02 -8.17 7.03
N ILE A 71 7.58 -7.35 6.06
CA ILE A 71 7.53 -7.74 4.64
C ILE A 71 8.95 -8.03 4.16
N GLY A 72 9.90 -7.09 4.32
CA GLY A 72 11.29 -7.26 3.90
C GLY A 72 11.96 -8.51 4.48
N GLY A 73 11.77 -8.77 5.78
CA GLY A 73 12.30 -9.97 6.44
C GLY A 73 11.66 -11.28 5.97
N SER A 74 10.45 -11.24 5.42
CA SER A 74 9.80 -12.43 4.85
C SER A 74 10.35 -12.85 3.48
N LEU A 75 10.98 -11.91 2.76
CA LEU A 75 11.65 -12.09 1.47
C LEU A 75 13.11 -12.55 1.64
N SER A 76 13.33 -13.84 1.89
CA SER A 76 14.69 -14.38 1.85
C SER A 76 15.13 -14.71 0.42
N ILE A 77 16.36 -14.34 0.07
CA ILE A 77 16.97 -14.62 -1.26
C ILE A 77 16.96 -16.12 -1.56
N GLU A 78 17.13 -16.97 -0.55
CA GLU A 78 17.05 -18.42 -0.70
C GLU A 78 15.65 -18.92 -1.07
N ARG A 79 14.59 -18.29 -0.54
CA ARG A 79 13.21 -18.59 -0.91
C ARG A 79 12.93 -18.13 -2.35
N LEU A 80 13.36 -16.92 -2.71
CA LEU A 80 13.30 -16.38 -4.07
C LEU A 80 13.96 -17.31 -5.09
N LYS A 81 15.17 -17.81 -4.79
CA LYS A 81 15.91 -18.75 -5.68
C LYS A 81 15.21 -20.09 -5.85
N LYS A 82 14.34 -20.50 -4.92
CA LYS A 82 13.55 -21.74 -5.00
C LYS A 82 12.24 -21.56 -5.78
N LEU A 83 11.89 -20.32 -6.16
CA LEU A 83 10.69 -20.05 -6.96
C LEU A 83 10.91 -20.52 -8.39
N GLY A 84 9.91 -21.23 -8.93
CA GLY A 84 9.94 -21.69 -10.31
C GLY A 84 9.87 -20.53 -11.31
N LYS A 85 10.41 -20.75 -12.52
CA LYS A 85 10.39 -19.78 -13.63
C LYS A 85 9.01 -19.17 -13.88
N ASN A 86 7.95 -19.96 -13.71
CA ASN A 86 6.58 -19.50 -13.91
C ASN A 86 6.18 -18.40 -12.91
N ILE A 87 6.56 -18.54 -11.63
CA ILE A 87 6.21 -17.54 -10.59
C ILE A 87 6.91 -16.21 -10.88
N VAL A 88 8.22 -16.26 -11.16
CA VAL A 88 9.03 -15.08 -11.50
C VAL A 88 8.54 -14.38 -12.78
N THR A 89 7.86 -15.11 -13.66
CA THR A 89 7.27 -14.53 -14.88
C THR A 89 5.86 -13.98 -14.62
N ILE A 90 5.02 -14.70 -13.89
CA ILE A 90 3.62 -14.31 -13.66
C ILE A 90 3.56 -13.03 -12.83
N THR A 91 4.26 -12.97 -11.70
CA THR A 91 4.21 -11.84 -10.77
C THR A 91 4.43 -10.47 -11.43
N PRO A 92 5.52 -10.21 -12.17
CA PRO A 92 5.72 -8.89 -12.78
C PRO A 92 4.69 -8.59 -13.86
N PHE A 93 4.25 -9.58 -14.65
CA PHE A 93 3.25 -9.35 -15.70
C PHE A 93 1.87 -9.04 -15.12
N GLU A 94 1.47 -9.72 -14.05
CA GLU A 94 0.24 -9.43 -13.32
C GLU A 94 0.29 -8.05 -12.67
N ALA A 95 1.34 -7.76 -11.90
CA ALA A 95 1.49 -6.48 -11.20
C ALA A 95 1.58 -5.29 -12.17
N ILE A 96 2.45 -5.37 -13.18
CA ILE A 96 2.60 -4.29 -14.17
C ILE A 96 1.35 -4.20 -15.04
N GLY A 97 0.72 -5.32 -15.37
CA GLY A 97 -0.54 -5.35 -16.12
C GLY A 97 -1.65 -4.62 -15.38
N ALA A 98 -1.84 -4.92 -14.09
CA ALA A 98 -2.79 -4.24 -13.22
C ALA A 98 -2.48 -2.74 -13.12
N TRP A 99 -1.21 -2.39 -12.90
CA TRP A 99 -0.76 -1.00 -12.82
C TRP A 99 -1.11 -0.21 -14.09
N ILE A 100 -0.70 -0.71 -15.25
CA ILE A 100 -0.94 -0.05 -16.55
C ILE A 100 -2.44 0.06 -16.79
N PHE A 101 -3.19 -1.01 -16.56
CA PHE A 101 -4.63 -1.04 -16.82
C PHE A 101 -5.38 -0.03 -15.96
N VAL A 102 -5.15 -0.01 -14.65
CA VAL A 102 -5.81 0.93 -13.74
C VAL A 102 -5.38 2.37 -14.00
N THR A 103 -4.09 2.59 -14.28
CA THR A 103 -3.59 3.93 -14.65
C THR A 103 -4.27 4.42 -15.93
N ALA A 104 -4.33 3.60 -16.98
CA ALA A 104 -4.97 3.94 -18.24
C ALA A 104 -6.47 4.22 -18.07
N LEU A 105 -7.15 3.43 -17.23
CA LEU A 105 -8.56 3.63 -16.91
C LEU A 105 -8.79 4.98 -16.21
N ILE A 106 -7.99 5.33 -15.21
CA ILE A 106 -8.11 6.61 -14.49
C ILE A 106 -7.70 7.78 -15.38
N VAL A 107 -6.68 7.64 -16.23
CA VAL A 107 -6.30 8.66 -17.22
C VAL A 107 -7.43 8.90 -18.21
N SER A 108 -8.09 7.85 -18.68
CA SER A 108 -9.15 7.96 -19.70
C SER A 108 -10.49 8.44 -19.13
N LEU A 109 -10.85 8.05 -17.90
CA LEU A 109 -12.18 8.32 -17.33
C LEU A 109 -12.15 9.30 -16.16
N GLY A 110 -11.00 9.49 -15.53
CA GLY A 110 -10.87 10.26 -14.29
C GLY A 110 -11.32 11.70 -14.45
N HIS A 111 -11.03 12.33 -15.59
CA HIS A 111 -11.46 13.71 -15.84
C HIS A 111 -12.99 13.88 -15.98
N PHE A 112 -13.73 12.80 -16.27
CA PHE A 112 -15.19 12.82 -16.42
C PHE A 112 -15.90 12.53 -15.09
N VAL A 113 -15.22 11.87 -14.17
CA VAL A 113 -15.82 11.34 -12.92
C VAL A 113 -15.34 12.11 -11.69
N ILE A 114 -14.11 12.62 -11.72
CA ILE A 114 -13.45 13.26 -10.59
C ILE A 114 -13.29 14.74 -10.90
N GLU A 115 -14.14 15.57 -10.30
CA GLU A 115 -14.02 17.02 -10.37
C GLU A 115 -13.09 17.50 -9.27
N PHE A 116 -12.02 18.20 -9.65
CA PHE A 116 -11.15 18.89 -8.70
C PHE A 116 -11.52 20.37 -8.67
N ASP A 117 -11.78 20.90 -7.47
CA ASP A 117 -12.01 22.33 -7.23
C ASP A 117 -10.67 23.09 -7.25
N ILE A 118 -9.99 23.04 -8.38
CA ILE A 118 -8.70 23.69 -8.64
C ILE A 118 -8.88 24.62 -9.82
N SER A 119 -8.47 25.87 -9.66
CA SER A 119 -8.43 26.84 -10.76
C SER A 119 -7.38 26.40 -11.80
N ASN A 120 -7.86 25.83 -12.92
CA ASN A 120 -7.09 25.39 -14.09
C ASN A 120 -6.18 24.15 -13.85
N PRO A 121 -6.76 22.96 -13.62
CA PRO A 121 -5.99 21.75 -13.37
C PRO A 121 -5.32 21.28 -14.66
N ASN A 122 -3.99 21.37 -14.72
CA ASN A 122 -3.25 20.73 -15.80
C ASN A 122 -3.37 19.21 -15.65
N PHE A 123 -3.84 18.53 -16.70
CA PHE A 123 -4.05 17.09 -16.70
C PHE A 123 -2.80 16.32 -16.25
N TYR A 124 -1.64 16.75 -16.70
CA TYR A 124 -0.35 16.11 -16.42
C TYR A 124 0.13 16.28 -14.98
N GLN A 125 -0.31 17.34 -14.29
CA GLN A 125 0.11 17.65 -12.92
C GLN A 125 -0.91 17.18 -11.88
N THR A 126 -2.16 16.91 -12.30
CA THR A 126 -3.26 16.56 -11.38
C THR A 126 -3.69 15.11 -11.56
N TYR A 127 -4.15 14.74 -12.76
CA TYR A 127 -4.76 13.43 -13.00
C TYR A 127 -3.73 12.33 -13.22
N LEU A 128 -2.67 12.62 -13.99
CA LEU A 128 -1.64 11.63 -14.29
C LEU A 128 -0.86 11.15 -13.04
N PRO A 129 -0.41 12.03 -12.12
CA PRO A 129 0.28 11.61 -10.90
C PRO A 129 -0.63 10.74 -10.01
N MET A 130 -1.90 11.15 -9.85
CA MET A 130 -2.90 10.37 -9.12
C MET A 130 -3.13 9.01 -9.77
N ALA A 131 -3.31 8.95 -11.08
CA ALA A 131 -3.56 7.71 -11.82
C ALA A 131 -2.40 6.72 -11.64
N ILE A 132 -1.15 7.20 -11.72
CA ILE A 132 0.05 6.38 -11.55
C ILE A 132 0.14 5.83 -10.12
N ILE A 133 -0.16 6.64 -9.10
CA ILE A 133 -0.14 6.21 -7.69
C ILE A 133 -1.25 5.18 -7.42
N ILE A 134 -2.50 5.48 -7.82
CA ILE A 134 -3.62 4.56 -7.62
C ILE A 134 -3.41 3.27 -8.41
N GLY A 135 -2.85 3.36 -9.62
CA GLY A 135 -2.44 2.20 -10.40
C GLY A 135 -1.43 1.33 -9.65
N ALA A 136 -0.41 1.91 -9.02
CA ALA A 136 0.56 1.15 -8.22
C ALA A 136 -0.07 0.51 -6.96
N ILE A 137 -1.03 1.19 -6.32
CA ILE A 137 -1.77 0.66 -5.17
C ILE A 137 -2.67 -0.53 -5.59
N SER A 138 -3.02 -0.65 -6.87
CA SER A 138 -3.82 -1.76 -7.38
C SER A 138 -3.06 -3.07 -7.63
N CYS A 139 -1.71 -3.03 -7.62
CA CYS A 139 -0.86 -4.20 -7.85
C CYS A 139 -0.97 -5.31 -6.78
N PRO A 140 -0.83 -5.02 -5.46
CA PRO A 140 -0.77 -6.07 -4.44
C PRO A 140 -2.05 -6.90 -4.32
N THR A 141 -1.90 -8.22 -4.23
CA THR A 141 -2.98 -9.14 -3.90
C THR A 141 -2.79 -9.75 -2.50
N ALA A 142 -3.86 -9.80 -1.69
CA ALA A 142 -3.76 -10.26 -0.31
C ALA A 142 -3.95 -11.80 -0.20
N PRO A 143 -3.06 -12.55 0.49
CA PRO A 143 -3.12 -14.01 0.56
C PRO A 143 -4.25 -14.55 1.43
N ALA A 144 -4.76 -13.75 2.37
CA ALA A 144 -5.46 -14.27 3.55
C ALA A 144 -6.68 -15.15 3.22
N ALA A 145 -7.52 -14.72 2.27
CA ALA A 145 -8.70 -15.48 1.86
C ALA A 145 -8.32 -16.77 1.11
N ILE A 146 -7.33 -16.69 0.22
CA ILE A 146 -6.86 -17.82 -0.58
C ILE A 146 -6.20 -18.87 0.33
N LEU A 147 -5.39 -18.44 1.30
CA LEU A 147 -4.76 -19.33 2.29
C LEU A 147 -5.81 -20.08 3.13
N ALA A 148 -6.88 -19.39 3.54
CA ALA A 148 -7.96 -20.03 4.29
C ALA A 148 -8.61 -21.16 3.48
N ILE A 149 -8.91 -20.92 2.20
CA ILE A 149 -9.49 -21.92 1.29
C ILE A 149 -8.52 -23.09 1.05
N ILE A 150 -7.24 -22.80 0.80
CA ILE A 150 -6.21 -23.84 0.63
C ILE A 150 -6.13 -24.73 1.86
N HIS A 151 -6.18 -24.15 3.05
CA HIS A 151 -6.12 -24.90 4.31
C HIS A 151 -7.39 -25.71 4.56
N GLU A 152 -8.57 -25.11 4.37
CA GLU A 152 -9.88 -25.72 4.60
C GLU A 152 -10.11 -26.93 3.69
N TYR A 153 -9.84 -26.77 2.40
CA TYR A 153 -10.03 -27.84 1.41
C TYR A 153 -8.78 -28.73 1.22
N ARG A 154 -7.69 -28.43 1.93
CA ARG A 154 -6.37 -29.07 1.75
C ARG A 154 -5.96 -29.11 0.26
N ALA A 155 -6.21 -28.00 -0.44
CA ALA A 155 -5.97 -27.88 -1.88
C ALA A 155 -4.47 -28.07 -2.18
N LYS A 156 -4.17 -28.82 -3.24
CA LYS A 156 -2.79 -29.11 -3.69
C LYS A 156 -2.74 -29.12 -5.21
N GLY A 157 -1.57 -28.79 -5.75
CA GLY A 157 -1.28 -28.87 -7.17
C GLY A 157 -0.50 -27.65 -7.66
N THR A 158 -0.20 -27.63 -8.96
CA THR A 158 0.61 -26.58 -9.59
C THR A 158 0.03 -25.20 -9.37
N LEU A 159 -1.29 -25.02 -9.54
CA LEU A 159 -1.95 -23.73 -9.35
C LEU A 159 -1.81 -23.22 -7.91
N THR A 160 -2.02 -24.08 -6.90
CA THR A 160 -1.87 -23.73 -5.49
C THR A 160 -0.45 -23.30 -5.16
N THR A 161 0.55 -24.05 -5.62
CA THR A 161 1.97 -23.72 -5.42
C THR A 161 2.35 -22.43 -6.13
N THR A 162 1.85 -22.21 -7.36
CA THR A 162 2.09 -20.97 -8.11
C THR A 162 1.45 -19.77 -7.42
N LEU A 163 0.18 -19.86 -7.00
CA LEU A 163 -0.51 -18.78 -6.27
C LEU A 163 0.23 -18.41 -4.99
N LEU A 164 0.62 -19.39 -4.17
CA LEU A 164 1.39 -19.13 -2.96
C LEU A 164 2.73 -18.45 -3.25
N GLY A 165 3.38 -18.83 -4.35
CA GLY A 165 4.62 -18.21 -4.80
C GLY A 165 4.44 -16.78 -5.30
N VAL A 166 3.39 -16.51 -6.07
CA VAL A 166 3.07 -15.17 -6.59
C VAL A 166 2.76 -14.23 -5.43
N VAL A 167 1.86 -14.63 -4.52
CA VAL A 167 1.49 -13.77 -3.39
C VAL A 167 2.67 -13.49 -2.46
N ALA A 168 3.63 -14.42 -2.33
CA ALA A 168 4.85 -14.18 -1.57
C ALA A 168 5.76 -13.09 -2.20
N LEU A 169 5.65 -12.84 -3.51
CA LEU A 169 6.40 -11.81 -4.21
C LEU A 169 5.61 -10.49 -4.36
N ASP A 170 4.28 -10.54 -4.37
CA ASP A 170 3.41 -9.38 -4.61
C ASP A 170 3.66 -8.24 -3.63
N ASP A 171 3.89 -8.52 -2.34
CA ASP A 171 4.14 -7.48 -1.33
C ASP A 171 5.43 -6.69 -1.63
N ALA A 172 6.48 -7.35 -2.14
CA ALA A 172 7.69 -6.66 -2.56
C ALA A 172 7.46 -5.81 -3.81
N PHE A 173 6.75 -6.37 -4.80
CA PHE A 173 6.39 -5.63 -6.00
C PHE A 173 5.54 -4.40 -5.67
N ALA A 174 4.62 -4.49 -4.72
CA ALA A 174 3.80 -3.37 -4.28
C ALA A 174 4.63 -2.22 -3.71
N ILE A 175 5.59 -2.52 -2.82
CA ILE A 175 6.49 -1.50 -2.25
C ILE A 175 7.33 -0.85 -3.36
N ILE A 176 7.90 -1.65 -4.25
CA ILE A 176 8.73 -1.15 -5.37
C ILE A 176 7.90 -0.29 -6.32
N SER A 177 6.74 -0.78 -6.76
CA SER A 177 5.82 -0.07 -7.64
C SER A 177 5.34 1.24 -7.01
N PHE A 178 4.96 1.23 -5.72
CA PHE A 178 4.53 2.43 -5.02
C PHE A 178 5.64 3.47 -4.88
N ALA A 179 6.87 3.05 -4.56
CA ALA A 179 8.03 3.93 -4.48
C ALA A 179 8.34 4.58 -5.84
N ILE A 180 8.36 3.79 -6.92
CA ILE A 180 8.54 4.28 -8.29
C ILE A 180 7.40 5.25 -8.67
N ALA A 181 6.15 4.86 -8.43
CA ALA A 181 4.98 5.68 -8.73
C ALA A 181 5.02 7.03 -8.03
N THR A 182 5.35 7.05 -6.73
CA THR A 182 5.47 8.26 -5.93
C THR A 182 6.60 9.15 -6.44
N SER A 183 7.72 8.55 -6.84
CA SER A 183 8.86 9.29 -7.41
C SER A 183 8.49 9.96 -8.73
N ILE A 184 7.84 9.23 -9.64
CA ILE A 184 7.35 9.77 -10.92
C ILE A 184 6.31 10.86 -10.69
N ALA A 185 5.34 10.61 -9.80
CA ALA A 185 4.29 11.57 -9.46
C ALA A 185 4.87 12.88 -8.91
N THR A 186 5.89 12.80 -8.05
CA THR A 186 6.57 13.97 -7.48
C THR A 186 7.23 14.81 -8.58
N VAL A 187 7.93 14.17 -9.51
CA VAL A 187 8.55 14.85 -10.67
C VAL A 187 7.49 15.53 -11.54
N LEU A 188 6.36 14.87 -11.78
CA LEU A 188 5.27 15.42 -12.59
C LEU A 188 4.59 16.63 -11.93
N ILE A 189 4.45 16.63 -10.60
CA ILE A 189 3.82 17.73 -9.85
C ILE A 189 4.76 18.93 -9.73
N ILE A 190 6.02 18.71 -9.34
CA ILE A 190 6.95 19.78 -8.99
C ILE A 190 7.72 20.29 -10.23
N GLY A 191 7.86 19.46 -11.27
CA GLY A 191 8.64 19.76 -12.46
C GLY A 191 10.13 19.44 -12.30
N VAL A 192 10.80 19.10 -13.41
CA VAL A 192 12.20 18.64 -13.42
C VAL A 192 13.18 19.77 -13.05
N GLU A 193 12.85 21.02 -13.37
CA GLU A 193 13.74 22.18 -13.13
C GLU A 193 13.95 22.49 -11.64
N ALA A 194 13.05 22.03 -10.77
CA ALA A 194 13.14 22.20 -9.32
C ALA A 194 13.91 21.05 -8.63
N LEU A 195 14.27 19.99 -9.36
CA LEU A 195 14.91 18.80 -8.80
C LEU A 195 16.41 18.81 -9.09
N SER A 196 17.21 18.96 -8.03
CA SER A 196 18.66 18.81 -8.14
C SER A 196 19.02 17.34 -8.38
N LEU A 197 20.00 17.05 -9.26
CA LEU A 197 20.56 15.70 -9.45
C LEU A 197 20.98 15.05 -8.13
N TYR A 198 21.38 15.87 -7.15
CA TYR A 198 21.67 15.43 -5.79
C TYR A 198 20.45 14.79 -5.11
N GLN A 199 19.27 15.41 -5.23
CA GLN A 199 18.05 14.90 -4.60
C GLN A 199 17.53 13.62 -5.26
N MET A 200 17.78 13.45 -6.57
CA MET A 200 17.29 12.28 -7.31
C MET A 200 18.13 11.02 -7.05
N PHE A 201 19.44 11.14 -6.89
CA PHE A 201 20.33 9.97 -6.78
C PHE A 201 20.98 9.80 -5.41
N ILE A 202 21.51 10.88 -4.83
CA ILE A 202 22.31 10.77 -3.60
C ILE A 202 21.42 10.46 -2.39
N ILE A 203 20.27 11.13 -2.27
CA ILE A 203 19.35 10.94 -1.13
C ILE A 203 18.83 9.49 -1.08
N PRO A 204 18.24 8.92 -2.15
CA PRO A 204 17.75 7.53 -2.08
C PRO A 204 18.86 6.50 -1.83
N ILE A 205 20.06 6.70 -2.39
CA ILE A 205 21.21 5.81 -2.15
C ILE A 205 21.63 5.88 -0.68
N LEU A 206 21.70 7.08 -0.09
CA LEU A 206 22.01 7.25 1.33
C LEU A 206 20.93 6.62 2.21
N ASP A 207 19.66 6.78 1.87
CA ASP A 207 18.55 6.17 2.62
C ASP A 207 18.62 4.63 2.56
N ILE A 208 18.88 4.05 1.38
CA ILE A 208 19.05 2.60 1.22
C ILE A 208 20.30 2.11 1.98
N ALA A 209 21.44 2.79 1.82
CA ALA A 209 22.68 2.41 2.48
C ALA A 209 22.59 2.54 4.01
N GLY A 210 21.99 3.62 4.50
CA GLY A 210 21.73 3.84 5.93
C GLY A 210 20.77 2.79 6.50
N SER A 211 19.71 2.45 5.76
CA SER A 211 18.78 1.38 6.13
C SER A 211 19.47 0.01 6.18
N LEU A 212 20.37 -0.29 5.24
CA LEU A 212 21.15 -1.54 5.27
C LEU A 212 22.14 -1.58 6.44
N LEU A 213 22.80 -0.47 6.77
CA LEU A 213 23.76 -0.42 7.87
C LEU A 213 23.11 -0.52 9.25
N LEU A 214 21.94 0.10 9.43
CA LEU A 214 21.18 0.02 10.68
C LEU A 214 20.39 -1.29 10.81
N GLY A 215 20.02 -1.89 9.68
CA GLY A 215 19.23 -3.13 9.61
C GLY A 215 20.06 -4.43 9.55
N ALA A 216 21.37 -4.35 9.32
CA ALA A 216 22.31 -5.47 9.39
C ALA A 216 22.74 -5.78 10.83
#